data_AF-A0A9Q3SSY7-F1
#
_entry.id   AF-A0A9Q3SSY7-F1
#
_cell.length_a   1.000
_cell.length_b   1.000
_cell.length_c   1.000
_cell.angle_alpha   90.00
_cell.angle_beta   90.00
_cell.angle_gamma   90.00
#
_symmetry.space_group_name_H-M   'P 1'
#
loop_
_entity.id
_entity.type
_entity.pdbx_description
1 polymer ?
#
loop_
_entity_poly.entity_id
_entity_poly.type
_entity_poly.pdbx_seq_one_letter_code
_entity_poly.pdbx_strand_id
1 'polypeptide(L)'
;MTASEERRLIAIAAVAGVAQNAIAIPYVREHGTRSVADFFVGKIWSTVPGKFAMVDLILVVVAFHAWALPESGRLGIRGWWWATLFMTFTVGIGTAIPFFLAARARALRLAT
;
A
#
# COMPACT_ATOMS: atom_id res chain seq x y z
N MET A 1 -4.45 16.32 15.46
CA MET A 1 -4.85 16.00 14.07
C MET A 1 -6.36 16.03 13.96
N THR A 2 -6.93 16.42 12.81
CA THR A 2 -8.40 16.58 12.69
C THR A 2 -9.09 15.29 12.23
N ALA A 3 -10.35 15.09 12.59
CA ALA A 3 -11.16 13.98 12.06
C ALA A 3 -11.31 14.04 10.52
N SER A 4 -11.20 15.23 9.92
CA SER A 4 -11.25 15.41 8.47
C SER A 4 -10.04 14.81 7.75
N GLU A 5 -8.87 14.80 8.38
CA GLU A 5 -7.64 14.25 7.80
C GLU A 5 -7.69 12.72 7.70
N GLU A 6 -8.08 12.04 8.77
CA GLU A 6 -8.30 10.59 8.74
C GLU A 6 -9.32 10.19 7.66
N ARG A 7 -10.47 10.89 7.59
CA ARG A 7 -11.50 10.60 6.58
C ARG A 7 -10.98 10.76 5.15
N ARG A 8 -10.17 11.80 4.88
CA ARG A 8 -9.55 12.00 3.56
C ARG A 8 -8.59 10.86 3.23
N LEU A 9 -7.76 10.44 4.18
CA LEU A 9 -6.82 9.33 3.96
C LEU A 9 -7.54 8.00 3.73
N ILE A 10 -8.63 7.73 4.46
CA ILE A 10 -9.50 6.57 4.21
C ILE A 10 -10.11 6.64 2.81
N ALA A 11 -10.62 7.80 2.39
CA ALA A 11 -11.20 7.97 1.07
C ALA A 11 -10.16 7.74 -0.04
N ILE A 12 -8.95 8.27 0.12
CA ILE A 12 -7.84 8.05 -0.81
C ILE A 12 -7.47 6.56 -0.88
N ALA A 13 -7.37 5.88 0.28
CA ALA A 13 -7.12 4.44 0.32
C ALA A 13 -8.23 3.65 -0.38
N ALA A 14 -9.50 3.99 -0.17
CA ALA A 14 -10.62 3.33 -0.83
C ALA A 14 -10.57 3.51 -2.37
N VAL A 15 -10.33 4.74 -2.84
CA VAL A 15 -10.22 5.03 -4.28
C VAL A 15 -9.03 4.29 -4.91
N ALA A 16 -7.86 4.33 -4.26
CA ALA A 16 -6.69 3.57 -4.71
C ALA A 16 -6.97 2.06 -4.74
N GLY A 17 -7.62 1.53 -3.70
CA GLY A 17 -7.94 0.11 -3.59
C GLY A 17 -8.89 -0.36 -4.69
N VAL A 18 -9.89 0.45 -5.02
CA VAL A 18 -10.78 0.19 -6.16
C VAL A 18 -10.01 0.25 -7.48
N ALA A 19 -9.21 1.29 -7.70
CA ALA A 19 -8.46 1.46 -8.94
C ALA A 19 -7.47 0.33 -9.20
N GLN A 20 -6.71 -0.09 -8.18
CA GLN A 20 -5.73 -1.18 -8.31
C GLN A 20 -6.41 -2.53 -8.55
N ASN A 21 -7.48 -2.85 -7.81
CA ASN A 21 -8.21 -4.10 -7.99
C ASN A 21 -9.01 -4.16 -9.29
N ALA A 22 -9.49 -3.02 -9.80
CA ALA A 22 -10.16 -2.95 -11.10
C ALA A 22 -9.24 -3.37 -12.26
N ILE A 23 -7.91 -3.27 -12.07
CA ILE A 23 -6.91 -3.73 -13.03
C ILE A 23 -6.50 -5.17 -12.72
N ALA A 24 -6.14 -5.45 -11.45
CA ALA A 24 -5.55 -6.73 -11.07
C ALA A 24 -6.54 -7.90 -11.13
N ILE A 25 -7.79 -7.70 -10.67
CA ILE A 25 -8.78 -8.79 -10.58
C ILE A 25 -9.14 -9.33 -11.97
N PRO A 26 -9.50 -8.50 -12.97
CA PRO A 26 -9.79 -9.01 -14.31
C PRO A 26 -8.60 -9.76 -14.93
N TYR A 27 -7.38 -9.21 -14.80
CA TYR A 27 -6.17 -9.84 -15.33
C TYR A 27 -5.95 -11.24 -14.74
N VAL A 28 -6.04 -11.38 -13.41
CA VAL A 28 -5.87 -12.68 -12.73
C VAL A 28 -7.01 -13.65 -13.03
N ARG A 29 -8.24 -13.16 -13.23
CA ARG A 29 -9.37 -14.01 -13.66
C ARG A 29 -9.15 -14.58 -15.06
N GLU A 30 -8.56 -13.79 -15.96
CA GLU A 30 -8.29 -14.19 -17.34
C GLU A 30 -7.06 -15.11 -17.46
N HIS A 31 -6.00 -14.86 -16.67
CA HIS A 31 -4.70 -15.54 -16.80
C HIS A 31 -4.44 -16.59 -15.68
N GLY A 32 -5.37 -16.74 -14.74
CA GLY A 32 -5.28 -17.68 -13.62
C GLY A 32 -4.46 -17.16 -12.43
N THR A 33 -4.57 -17.80 -11.27
CA THR A 33 -3.96 -17.32 -10.00
C THR A 33 -2.44 -17.25 -10.01
N ARG A 34 -1.76 -18.03 -10.87
CA ARG A 34 -0.30 -17.97 -11.02
C ARG A 34 0.18 -16.64 -11.64
N SER A 35 -0.69 -15.95 -12.39
CA SER A 35 -0.39 -14.67 -13.03
C SER A 35 -0.23 -13.50 -12.04
N VAL A 36 -0.57 -13.69 -10.76
CA VAL A 36 -0.27 -12.70 -9.70
C VAL A 36 1.22 -12.36 -9.65
N ALA A 37 2.09 -13.33 -9.97
CA ALA A 37 3.53 -13.10 -10.02
C ALA A 37 3.92 -12.07 -11.11
N ASP A 38 3.15 -11.92 -12.19
CA ASP A 38 3.46 -11.02 -13.30
C ASP A 38 3.49 -9.53 -12.89
N PHE A 39 2.84 -9.18 -11.77
CA PHE A 39 2.87 -7.82 -11.21
C PHE A 39 4.19 -7.50 -10.50
N PHE A 40 5.00 -8.50 -10.19
CA PHE A 40 6.26 -8.36 -9.46
C PHE A 40 7.47 -8.83 -10.27
N VAL A 41 7.27 -9.83 -11.14
CA VAL A 41 8.30 -10.46 -11.94
C VAL A 41 7.90 -10.52 -13.42
N GLY A 42 8.83 -10.95 -14.29
CA GLY A 42 8.52 -11.17 -15.70
C GLY A 42 8.53 -9.89 -16.53
N LYS A 43 7.46 -9.66 -17.32
CA LYS A 43 7.45 -8.65 -18.39
C LYS A 43 7.65 -7.22 -17.89
N ILE A 44 7.31 -6.89 -16.64
CA ILE A 44 7.55 -5.55 -16.10
C ILE A 44 9.05 -5.18 -16.11
N TRP A 45 9.94 -6.18 -16.07
CA TRP A 45 11.38 -6.01 -16.13
C TRP A 45 11.96 -6.06 -17.55
N SER A 46 11.15 -6.22 -18.61
CA SER A 46 11.67 -6.36 -19.98
C SER A 46 11.93 -5.03 -20.67
N THR A 47 11.32 -3.94 -20.22
CA THR A 47 11.44 -2.60 -20.83
C THR A 47 12.13 -1.62 -19.88
N VAL A 48 12.82 -0.61 -20.42
CA VAL A 48 13.46 0.44 -19.60
C VAL A 48 12.44 1.19 -18.71
N PRO A 49 11.28 1.64 -19.23
CA PRO A 49 10.27 2.28 -18.39
C PRO A 49 9.70 1.36 -17.31
N GLY A 50 9.46 0.09 -17.62
CA GLY A 50 8.97 -0.89 -16.65
C GLY A 50 9.97 -1.16 -15.52
N LYS A 51 11.27 -1.31 -15.85
CA LYS A 51 12.34 -1.42 -14.85
C LYS A 51 12.40 -0.19 -13.94
N PHE A 52 12.34 1.01 -14.51
CA PHE A 52 12.34 2.25 -13.72
C PHE A 52 11.15 2.28 -12.74
N ALA A 53 9.94 2.04 -13.24
CA ALA A 53 8.74 2.03 -12.40
C ALA A 53 8.81 0.99 -11.28
N MET A 54 9.37 -0.20 -11.56
CA MET A 54 9.50 -1.26 -10.55
C MET A 54 10.57 -0.94 -9.51
N VAL A 55 11.69 -0.35 -9.91
CA VAL A 55 12.73 0.10 -8.96
C VAL A 55 12.21 1.22 -8.08
N ASP A 56 11.54 2.22 -8.66
CA ASP A 56 10.90 3.31 -7.92
C ASP A 56 9.89 2.77 -6.90
N LEU A 57 9.04 1.83 -7.32
CA LEU A 57 8.08 1.14 -6.46
C LEU A 57 8.76 0.41 -5.30
N ILE A 58 9.82 -0.35 -5.56
CA ILE A 58 10.58 -1.07 -4.53
C ILE A 58 11.16 -0.09 -3.51
N LEU A 59 11.79 0.99 -3.98
CA LEU A 59 12.38 1.99 -3.10
C LEU A 59 11.34 2.65 -2.21
N VAL A 60 10.16 2.99 -2.75
CA VAL A 60 9.04 3.54 -1.99
C VAL A 60 8.52 2.55 -0.94
N VAL A 61 8.32 1.28 -1.30
CA VAL A 61 7.86 0.23 -0.36
C VAL A 61 8.85 0.08 0.80
N VAL A 62 10.14 -0.06 0.49
CA VAL A 62 11.19 -0.25 1.50
C VAL A 62 11.31 0.97 2.40
N ALA A 63 11.43 2.17 1.81
CA ALA A 63 11.56 3.41 2.58
C ALA A 63 10.34 3.65 3.48
N PHE A 64 9.13 3.45 2.95
CA PHE A 64 7.90 3.63 3.71
C PHE A 64 7.81 2.65 4.88
N HIS A 65 8.02 1.35 4.67
CA HIS A 65 7.91 0.38 5.75
C HIS A 65 9.04 0.50 6.78
N ALA A 66 10.25 0.88 6.36
CA ALA A 66 11.36 1.17 7.26
C ALA A 66 11.05 2.35 8.18
N TRP A 67 10.36 3.38 7.69
CA TRP A 67 9.88 4.50 8.50
C TRP A 67 8.65 4.14 9.35
N ALA A 68 7.69 3.42 8.77
CA ALA A 68 6.40 3.13 9.40
C ALA A 68 6.52 2.15 10.57
N LEU A 69 7.48 1.22 10.53
CA LEU A 69 7.67 0.21 11.57
C LEU A 69 7.99 0.84 12.95
N PRO A 70 9.05 1.66 13.12
CA PRO A 70 9.33 2.31 14.41
C PRO A 70 8.21 3.25 14.84
N GLU A 71 7.60 3.99 13.91
CA GLU A 71 6.45 4.86 14.20
C GLU A 71 5.25 4.06 14.74
N SER A 72 4.97 2.89 14.16
CA SER A 72 3.90 2.01 14.64
C SER A 72 4.17 1.48 16.04
N GLY A 73 5.43 1.24 16.39
CA GLY A 73 5.85 0.88 17.75
C GLY A 73 5.60 2.03 18.72
N ARG A 74 6.05 3.24 18.38
CA ARG A 74 5.89 4.45 19.20
C ARG A 74 4.44 4.78 19.50
N LEU A 75 3.53 4.53 18.54
CA LEU A 75 2.10 4.83 18.66
C LEU A 75 1.26 3.63 19.13
N GLY A 76 1.85 2.47 19.40
CA GLY A 76 1.11 1.26 19.80
C GLY A 76 0.22 0.67 18.70
N ILE A 77 0.48 0.97 17.42
CA ILE A 77 -0.32 0.55 16.27
C ILE A 77 0.36 -0.53 15.40
N ARG A 78 1.22 -1.37 15.98
CA ARG A 78 1.94 -2.45 15.24
C ARG A 78 1.00 -3.38 14.46
N GLY A 79 -0.20 -3.67 14.99
CA GLY A 79 -1.21 -4.46 14.26
C GLY A 79 -1.64 -3.80 12.95
N TRP A 80 -1.76 -2.47 12.94
CA TRP A 80 -2.08 -1.70 11.73
C TRP A 80 -0.92 -1.66 10.74
N TRP A 81 0.32 -1.67 11.22
CA TRP A 81 1.49 -1.82 10.35
C TRP A 81 1.52 -3.19 9.64
N TRP A 82 1.22 -4.28 10.36
CA TRP A 82 1.11 -5.61 9.74
C TRP A 82 0.00 -5.67 8.68
N ALA A 83 -1.19 -5.11 8.98
CA ALA A 83 -2.27 -5.01 8.01
C ALA A 83 -1.85 -4.22 6.76
N THR A 84 -1.11 -3.13 6.97
CA THR A 84 -0.54 -2.31 5.88
C THR A 84 0.45 -3.11 5.04
N LEU A 85 1.38 -3.84 5.67
CA LEU A 85 2.36 -4.67 4.97
C LEU A 85 1.68 -5.75 4.12
N PHE A 86 0.66 -6.41 4.66
CA PHE A 86 -0.13 -7.37 3.91
C PHE A 86 -0.84 -6.72 2.71
N MET A 87 -1.42 -5.53 2.91
CA MET A 87 -2.09 -4.76 1.86
C MET A 87 -1.13 -4.32 0.74
N THR A 88 0.12 -4.01 1.07
CA THR A 88 1.17 -3.66 0.09
C THR A 88 1.36 -4.74 -0.97
N PHE A 89 1.33 -6.02 -0.57
CA PHE A 89 1.58 -7.14 -1.48
C PHE A 89 0.32 -7.76 -2.08
N THR A 90 -0.86 -7.49 -1.50
CA THR A 90 -2.13 -8.06 -1.98
C THR A 90 -2.99 -7.09 -2.78
N VAL A 91 -2.91 -5.79 -2.49
CA VAL A 91 -3.65 -4.73 -3.19
C VAL A 91 -2.68 -3.77 -3.88
N GLY A 92 -1.62 -3.38 -3.17
CA GLY A 92 -0.57 -2.51 -3.66
C GLY A 92 -0.29 -1.34 -2.73
N ILE A 93 0.95 -0.83 -2.78
CA ILE A 93 1.44 0.20 -1.86
C ILE A 93 0.65 1.51 -1.93
N GLY A 94 0.08 1.85 -3.10
CA GLY A 94 -0.74 3.05 -3.30
C GLY A 94 -1.99 3.07 -2.41
N THR A 95 -2.52 1.91 -2.05
CA THR A 95 -3.61 1.78 -1.08
C THR A 95 -3.09 1.68 0.35
N ALA A 96 -1.99 0.95 0.55
CA ALA A 96 -1.43 0.68 1.87
C ALA A 96 -0.92 1.95 2.58
N ILE A 97 -0.21 2.85 1.88
CA ILE A 97 0.30 4.10 2.45
C ILE A 97 -0.82 4.96 3.07
N PRO A 98 -1.86 5.39 2.33
CA PRO A 98 -2.93 6.22 2.89
C PRO A 98 -3.70 5.48 3.99
N PHE A 99 -3.86 4.16 3.92
CA PHE A 99 -4.46 3.36 4.99
C PHE A 99 -3.66 3.45 6.30
N PHE A 100 -2.34 3.26 6.26
CA PHE A 100 -1.49 3.40 7.45
C PHE A 100 -1.50 4.81 8.00
N LEU A 101 -1.44 5.81 7.12
CA LEU A 101 -1.50 7.22 7.51
C LEU A 101 -2.84 7.54 8.20
N ALA A 102 -3.95 6.94 7.77
CA ALA A 102 -5.24 7.08 8.45
C ALA A 102 -5.20 6.45 9.86
N ALA A 103 -4.64 5.25 10.00
CA ALA A 103 -4.48 4.60 11.30
C ALA A 103 -3.59 5.43 12.25
N ARG A 104 -2.50 6.00 11.72
CA ARG A 104 -1.62 6.95 12.41
C ARG A 104 -2.37 8.22 12.84
N ALA A 105 -3.17 8.80 11.94
CA ALA A 105 -3.97 9.99 12.21
C ALA A 105 -4.95 9.77 13.37
N ARG A 106 -5.61 8.61 13.36
CA ARG A 106 -6.51 8.17 14.42
C ARG A 106 -5.78 8.02 15.75
N ALA A 107 -4.64 7.33 15.76
CA ALA A 107 -3.85 7.10 16.98
C ALA A 107 -3.37 8.41 17.61
N LEU A 108 -2.85 9.34 16.80
CA LEU A 108 -2.42 10.65 17.27
C LEU A 108 -3.57 11.48 17.83
N ARG A 109 -4.76 11.41 17.21
CA ARG A 109 -5.96 12.09 17.74
C ARG A 109 -6.43 11.51 19.07
N LEU A 110 -6.34 10.19 19.26
CA LEU A 110 -6.74 9.55 20.52
C LEU A 110 -5.75 9.78 21.67
N ALA A 111 -4.52 10.19 21.35
CA ALA A 111 -3.48 10.53 22.33
C ALA A 111 -3.47 12.02 22.73
N THR A 112 -4.35 12.83 22.14
CA THR A 112 -4.55 14.26 22.49
C THR A 112 -5.89 14.43 23.19
#